data_AF-A0A4V5NY48-F1
#
_entry.id   AF-A0A4V5NY48-F1
#
_cell.length_a   1.000
_cell.length_b   1.000
_cell.length_c   1.000
_cell.angle_alpha   90.00
_cell.angle_beta   90.00
_cell.angle_gamma   90.00
#
_symmetry.space_group_name_H-M   'P 1'
#
loop_
_entity.id
_entity.type
_entity.pdbx_description
1 polymer ?
#
loop_
_entity_poly.entity_id
_entity_poly.type
_entity_poly.pdbx_seq_one_letter_code
_entity_poly.pdbx_strand_id
1 'polypeptide(L)'
;MSLVALDFLLTIFHLFIIGFNLLGWVFKPTKKLHFYFAMLTLFCWVVLGIWYGIGYCPITDWQWNIKAQLGEQDLPASFIKYCTDRFIGLNINADLIDALTLLFFLMAIIASIKVNFYKTKLKPQ
;
A
#
# COMPACT_ATOMS: atom_id res chain seq x y z
N MET A 1 0.07 -19.80 17.06
CA MET A 1 -0.40 -19.79 15.66
C MET A 1 0.76 -20.23 14.78
N SER A 2 0.53 -20.99 13.72
CA SER A 2 1.61 -21.32 12.76
C SER A 2 2.11 -20.02 12.11
N LEU A 3 3.43 -19.84 12.01
CA LEU A 3 4.05 -18.68 11.33
C LEU A 3 3.53 -18.51 9.90
N VAL A 4 3.21 -19.63 9.23
CA VAL A 4 2.62 -19.65 7.89
C VAL A 4 1.23 -19.00 7.84
N ALA A 5 0.40 -19.24 8.88
CA ALA A 5 -0.93 -18.62 8.94
C ALA A 5 -0.82 -17.10 9.14
N LEU A 6 0.20 -16.64 9.87
CA LEU A 6 0.45 -15.22 10.09
C LEU A 6 0.96 -14.54 8.82
N ASP A 7 1.87 -15.16 8.07
CA ASP A 7 2.33 -14.66 6.76
C ASP A 7 1.16 -14.51 5.78
N PHE A 8 0.27 -15.51 5.72
CA PHE A 8 -0.91 -15.46 4.85
C PHE A 8 -1.89 -14.36 5.27
N LEU A 9 -2.14 -14.20 6.58
CA LEU A 9 -2.99 -13.14 7.11
C LEU A 9 -2.42 -11.76 6.79
N LEU A 10 -1.11 -11.55 7.02
CA LEU A 10 -0.43 -10.29 6.71
C LEU A 10 -0.47 -9.98 5.22
N THR A 11 -0.29 -10.98 4.35
CA THR A 11 -0.41 -10.83 2.90
C THR A 11 -1.81 -10.33 2.52
N ILE A 12 -2.87 -10.96 3.02
CA ILE A 12 -4.26 -10.54 2.76
C ILE A 12 -4.50 -9.13 3.29
N PHE A 13 -4.06 -8.85 4.51
CA PHE A 13 -4.25 -7.55 5.13
C PHE A 13 -3.51 -6.44 4.35
N HIS A 14 -2.30 -6.73 3.89
CA HIS A 14 -1.51 -5.79 3.08
C HIS A 14 -2.16 -5.54 1.72
N LEU A 15 -2.62 -6.59 1.03
CA LEU A 15 -3.39 -6.45 -0.22
C LEU A 15 -4.69 -5.68 -0.02
N PHE A 16 -5.37 -5.88 1.10
CA PHE A 16 -6.57 -5.11 1.44
C PHE A 16 -6.25 -3.63 1.62
N ILE A 17 -5.13 -3.29 2.27
CA ILE A 17 -4.68 -1.89 2.41
C ILE A 17 -4.37 -1.26 1.06
N ILE A 18 -3.64 -1.97 0.19
CA ILE A 18 -3.34 -1.49 -1.17
C ILE A 18 -4.64 -1.28 -1.96
N GLY A 19 -5.53 -2.28 -1.96
CA GLY A 19 -6.82 -2.19 -2.64
C GLY A 19 -7.70 -1.07 -2.10
N PHE A 20 -7.72 -0.89 -0.77
CA PHE A 20 -8.45 0.20 -0.14
C PHE A 20 -7.85 1.56 -0.51
N ASN A 21 -6.53 1.73 -0.51
CA ASN A 21 -5.88 2.98 -0.95
C ASN A 21 -6.09 3.27 -2.45
N LEU A 22 -6.28 2.26 -3.29
CA LEU A 22 -6.51 2.46 -4.73
C LEU A 22 -7.99 2.69 -5.08
N LEU A 23 -8.92 2.03 -4.40
CA LEU A 23 -10.35 2.03 -4.75
C LEU A 23 -11.25 2.66 -3.70
N GLY A 24 -10.76 2.91 -2.49
CA GLY A 24 -11.54 3.40 -1.35
C GLY A 24 -12.13 4.80 -1.55
N TRP A 25 -11.60 5.58 -2.48
CA TRP A 25 -12.15 6.89 -2.87
C TRP A 25 -13.43 6.79 -3.72
N VAL A 26 -13.72 5.64 -4.34
CA VAL A 26 -14.87 5.44 -5.23
C VAL A 26 -16.19 5.42 -4.45
N PHE A 27 -16.25 4.67 -3.35
CA PHE A 27 -17.49 4.47 -2.59
C PHE A 27 -17.83 5.70 -1.73
N LYS A 28 -19.06 6.22 -1.83
CA LYS A 28 -19.55 7.39 -1.07
C LYS A 28 -19.34 7.31 0.46
N PRO A 29 -19.60 6.17 1.16
CA PRO A 29 -19.42 6.12 2.61
C PRO A 29 -17.94 6.04 3.03
N THR A 30 -17.05 5.48 2.22
CA THR A 30 -15.64 5.27 2.58
C THR A 30 -14.74 6.45 2.25
N LYS A 31 -15.23 7.50 1.57
CA LYS A 31 -14.39 8.64 1.09
C LYS A 31 -13.61 9.32 2.20
N LYS A 32 -14.27 9.60 3.33
CA LYS A 32 -13.62 10.24 4.48
C LYS A 32 -12.62 9.29 5.15
N LEU A 33 -13.00 8.02 5.30
CA LEU A 33 -12.14 7.00 5.88
C LEU A 33 -10.89 6.79 5.02
N HIS A 34 -11.06 6.65 3.71
CA HIS A 34 -10.00 6.56 2.72
C HIS A 34 -9.03 7.74 2.83
N PHE A 35 -9.53 8.97 2.95
CA PHE A 35 -8.67 10.14 3.08
C PHE A 35 -7.78 10.07 4.34
N TYR A 36 -8.34 9.72 5.50
CA TYR A 36 -7.54 9.53 6.72
C TYR A 36 -6.53 8.39 6.58
N PHE A 37 -6.96 7.28 5.96
CA PHE A 37 -6.10 6.11 5.75
C PHE A 37 -4.94 6.41 4.78
N ALA A 38 -5.22 7.15 3.71
CA ALA A 38 -4.23 7.59 2.75
C ALA A 38 -3.27 8.61 3.37
N MET A 39 -3.74 9.54 4.22
CA MET A 39 -2.85 10.43 4.97
C MET A 39 -1.95 9.64 5.94
N LEU A 40 -2.48 8.63 6.64
CA LEU A 40 -1.67 7.78 7.51
C LEU A 40 -0.62 7.00 6.72
N THR A 41 -1.00 6.46 5.56
CA THR A 41 -0.09 5.75 4.66
C THR A 41 1.00 6.69 4.15
N LEU A 42 0.62 7.90 3.73
CA LEU A 42 1.57 8.94 3.30
C LEU A 42 2.51 9.34 4.44
N PHE A 43 1.99 9.46 5.67
CA PHE A 43 2.80 9.74 6.84
C PHE A 43 3.83 8.63 7.08
N CYS A 44 3.42 7.35 7.02
CA CYS A 44 4.37 6.24 7.09
C CYS A 44 5.41 6.32 5.98
N TRP A 45 5.00 6.58 4.74
CA TRP A 45 5.91 6.65 3.60
C TRP A 45 6.89 7.83 3.66
N VAL A 46 6.47 8.98 4.18
CA VAL A 46 7.33 10.17 4.26
C VAL A 46 8.17 10.13 5.53
N VAL A 47 7.57 9.87 6.69
CA VAL A 47 8.29 9.91 7.97
C VAL A 47 9.17 8.68 8.14
N LEU A 48 8.61 7.48 7.96
CA LEU A 48 9.41 6.26 8.06
C LEU A 48 10.26 6.05 6.82
N GLY A 49 9.83 6.52 5.65
CA GLY A 49 10.64 6.40 4.44
C GLY A 49 11.91 7.24 4.41
N ILE A 50 12.05 8.25 5.29
CA ILE A 50 13.33 8.94 5.50
C ILE A 50 14.40 7.98 6.03
N TRP A 51 14.02 6.99 6.84
CA TRP A 51 14.95 6.02 7.41
C TRP A 51 14.99 4.70 6.63
N TYR A 52 13.84 4.23 6.17
CA TYR A 52 13.68 2.87 5.61
C TYR A 52 13.45 2.84 4.09
N GLY A 53 13.31 3.99 3.43
CA GLY A 53 13.09 4.10 1.99
C GLY A 53 11.66 4.52 1.59
N ILE A 54 11.54 5.17 0.43
CA ILE A 54 10.25 5.61 -0.11
C ILE A 54 9.36 4.38 -0.33
N GLY A 55 8.16 4.38 0.23
CA GLY A 55 7.26 3.24 0.11
C GLY A 55 7.14 2.38 1.36
N TYR A 56 7.90 2.69 2.41
CA TYR A 56 7.97 1.83 3.60
C TYR A 56 6.62 1.65 4.30
N CYS A 57 6.32 0.39 4.63
CA CYS A 57 5.16 0.00 5.41
C CYS A 57 5.61 -0.87 6.61
N PRO A 58 5.20 -0.56 7.85
CA PRO A 58 5.56 -1.39 9.01
C PRO A 58 4.97 -2.81 8.95
N ILE A 59 3.88 -3.01 8.22
CA ILE A 59 3.26 -4.33 8.01
C ILE A 59 4.16 -5.19 7.13
N THR A 60 4.78 -4.58 6.14
CA THR A 60 5.82 -5.20 5.32
C THR A 60 6.98 -5.63 6.20
N ASP A 61 7.57 -4.73 6.98
CA ASP A 61 8.68 -5.09 7.86
C ASP A 61 8.36 -6.26 8.80
N TRP A 62 7.16 -6.25 9.39
CA TRP A 62 6.70 -7.37 10.21
C TRP A 62 6.56 -8.68 9.40
N GLN A 63 5.99 -8.62 8.21
CA GLN A 63 5.86 -9.78 7.34
C GLN A 63 7.25 -10.36 6.97
N TRP A 64 8.24 -9.50 6.72
CA TRP A 64 9.60 -9.94 6.38
C TRP A 64 10.27 -10.62 7.57
N ASN A 65 10.06 -10.10 8.78
CA ASN A 65 10.55 -10.76 9.99
C ASN A 65 9.95 -12.16 10.16
N ILE A 66 8.66 -12.35 9.86
CA ILE A 66 8.03 -13.68 9.90
C ILE A 66 8.58 -14.60 8.81
N LYS A 67 8.76 -14.08 7.59
CA LYS A 67 9.35 -14.84 6.47
C LYS A 67 10.81 -15.24 6.72
N ALA A 68 11.58 -14.36 7.35
CA ALA A 68 12.94 -14.66 7.78
C ALA A 68 12.96 -15.79 8.84
N GLN A 69 12.01 -15.80 9.77
CA GLN A 69 11.83 -16.91 10.73
C GLN A 69 11.39 -18.22 10.07
N LEU A 70 10.71 -18.15 8.93
CA LEU A 70 10.36 -19.29 8.09
C LEU A 70 11.52 -19.77 7.20
N GLY A 71 12.66 -19.07 7.21
CA GLY A 71 13.85 -19.42 6.44
C GLY A 71 13.90 -18.84 5.02
N GLU A 72 12.98 -17.95 4.63
CA GLU A 72 13.07 -17.22 3.36
C GLU A 72 14.13 -16.11 3.48
N GLN A 73 15.07 -16.10 2.52
CA GLN A 73 16.13 -15.09 2.37
C GLN A 73 16.00 -14.38 1.02
N ASP A 74 16.71 -13.27 0.83
CA ASP A 74 16.65 -12.43 -0.38
C ASP A 74 15.28 -11.80 -0.68
N LEU A 75 14.57 -11.38 0.36
CA LEU A 75 13.29 -10.68 0.22
C LEU A 75 13.54 -9.24 -0.28
N PRO A 76 12.82 -8.78 -1.33
CA PRO A 76 12.99 -7.43 -1.84
C PRO A 76 12.47 -6.40 -0.84
N ALA A 77 12.94 -5.16 -0.92
CA ALA A 77 12.53 -4.11 0.01
C ALA A 77 11.03 -3.75 -0.08
N SER A 78 10.40 -3.94 -1.24
CA SER A 78 9.00 -3.59 -1.46
C SER A 78 8.09 -4.80 -1.67
N PHE A 79 6.90 -4.75 -1.05
CA PHE A 79 5.89 -5.81 -1.16
C PHE A 79 5.42 -6.02 -2.58
N ILE A 80 5.26 -4.93 -3.33
CA ILE A 80 4.82 -5.02 -4.72
C ILE A 80 5.89 -5.72 -5.56
N LYS A 81 7.19 -5.45 -5.34
CA LYS A 81 8.26 -6.20 -5.97
C LYS A 81 8.21 -7.68 -5.59
N TYR A 82 8.04 -8.00 -4.30
CA TYR A 82 7.90 -9.39 -3.87
C TYR A 82 6.75 -10.10 -4.60
N CYS A 83 5.57 -9.46 -4.69
CA CYS A 83 4.45 -10.01 -5.45
C CYS A 83 4.78 -10.13 -6.95
N THR A 84 5.36 -9.11 -7.57
CA THR A 84 5.73 -9.12 -8.99
C THR A 84 6.73 -10.23 -9.29
N ASP A 85 7.80 -10.36 -8.52
CA ASP A 85 8.81 -11.40 -8.69
C ASP A 85 8.18 -12.79 -8.49
N ARG A 86 7.29 -12.96 -7.51
CA ARG A 86 6.61 -14.23 -7.22
C ARG A 86 5.60 -14.65 -8.28
N PHE A 87 4.82 -13.71 -8.82
CA PHE A 87 3.74 -14.00 -9.78
C PHE A 87 4.22 -14.00 -11.24
N ILE A 88 5.13 -13.10 -11.59
CA ILE A 88 5.56 -12.85 -12.97
C ILE A 88 6.95 -13.48 -13.23
N GLY A 89 7.78 -13.69 -12.20
CA GLY A 89 9.11 -14.28 -12.35
C GLY A 89 10.11 -13.39 -13.09
N LEU A 90 9.76 -12.14 -13.38
CA LEU A 90 10.63 -11.15 -14.01
C LEU A 90 11.29 -10.31 -12.94
N ASN A 91 12.62 -10.25 -12.93
CA ASN A 91 13.41 -9.37 -12.05
C ASN A 91 13.30 -7.92 -12.52
N ILE A 92 12.13 -7.32 -12.31
CA ILE A 92 11.88 -5.92 -12.62
C ILE A 92 12.64 -5.07 -11.60
N ASN A 93 13.24 -3.97 -12.06
CA ASN A 93 13.97 -3.06 -11.19
C ASN A 93 13.06 -2.57 -10.04
N ALA A 94 13.55 -2.68 -8.80
CA ALA A 94 12.82 -2.28 -7.61
C ALA A 94 12.44 -0.80 -7.65
N ASP A 95 13.36 0.05 -8.11
CA ASP A 95 13.15 1.50 -8.21
C ASP A 95 11.97 1.83 -9.15
N LEU A 96 11.79 1.05 -10.22
CA LEU A 96 10.69 1.24 -11.16
C LEU A 96 9.35 0.89 -10.50
N ILE A 97 9.29 -0.24 -9.79
CA ILE A 97 8.07 -0.67 -9.08
C ILE A 97 7.72 0.34 -7.99
N ASP A 98 8.70 0.81 -7.24
CA ASP A 98 8.49 1.76 -6.16
C ASP A 98 8.02 3.12 -6.70
N ALA A 99 8.62 3.58 -7.81
CA ALA A 99 8.18 4.80 -8.51
C ALA A 99 6.75 4.68 -9.05
N LEU A 100 6.39 3.55 -9.65
CA LEU A 100 5.01 3.29 -10.12
C LEU A 100 4.04 3.25 -8.95
N THR A 101 4.39 2.58 -7.86
CA THR A 101 3.54 2.49 -6.67
C THR A 101 3.28 3.87 -6.07
N LEU A 102 4.33 4.70 -5.96
CA LEU A 102 4.21 6.08 -5.54
C LEU A 102 3.31 6.89 -6.48
N LEU A 103 3.49 6.75 -7.79
CA LEU A 103 2.68 7.45 -8.78
C LEU A 103 1.20 7.08 -8.67
N PHE A 104 0.86 5.79 -8.60
CA PHE A 104 -0.52 5.33 -8.43
C PHE A 104 -1.13 5.80 -7.11
N PHE A 105 -0.36 5.78 -6.03
CA PHE A 105 -0.81 6.25 -4.73
C PHE A 105 -1.07 7.77 -4.73
N LEU A 106 -0.18 8.57 -5.32
CA LEU A 106 -0.40 10.02 -5.47
C LEU A 106 -1.64 10.32 -6.32
N MET A 107 -1.85 9.59 -7.41
CA MET A 107 -3.07 9.72 -8.23
C MET A 107 -4.33 9.39 -7.41
N ALA A 108 -4.30 8.35 -6.57
CA ALA A 108 -5.41 7.99 -5.70
C ALA A 108 -5.70 9.06 -4.64
N ILE A 109 -4.67 9.68 -4.05
CA ILE A 109 -4.82 10.83 -3.15
C ILE A 109 -5.45 12.02 -3.87
N ILE A 110 -4.96 12.38 -5.06
CA ILE A 110 -5.52 13.48 -5.86
C ILE A 110 -6.99 13.21 -6.20
N ALA A 111 -7.32 11.98 -6.61
CA ALA A 111 -8.70 11.56 -6.86
C ALA A 111 -9.56 11.66 -5.59
N SER A 112 -9.04 11.22 -4.44
CA SER A 112 -9.71 11.35 -3.14
C SER A 112 -9.97 12.81 -2.76
N ILE A 113 -8.99 13.70 -2.97
CA ILE A 113 -9.14 15.15 -2.73
C ILE A 113 -10.20 15.72 -3.66
N LYS A 114 -10.15 15.43 -4.97
CA LYS A 114 -11.17 15.88 -5.92
C LYS A 114 -12.56 15.41 -5.51
N VAL A 115 -12.73 14.14 -5.18
CA VAL A 115 -14.05 13.58 -4.88
C VAL A 115 -14.61 14.05 -3.52
N ASN A 116 -13.74 14.43 -2.57
CA ASN A 116 -14.14 14.94 -1.26
C ASN A 116 -14.36 16.47 -1.27
N PHE A 117 -13.55 17.24 -2.00
CA PHE A 117 -13.58 18.71 -2.00
C PHE A 117 -14.26 19.31 -3.23
N TYR A 118 -14.21 18.69 -4.42
CA TYR A 118 -14.91 19.16 -5.63
C TYR A 118 -16.36 18.67 -5.73
N LYS A 119 -16.95 18.16 -4.66
CA LYS A 119 -18.42 18.10 -4.52
C LYS A 119 -19.01 19.47 -4.18
N THR A 120 -18.65 20.49 -4.94
CA THR A 120 -19.42 21.72 -5.02
C THR A 120 -20.55 21.54 -6.03
N LYS A 121 -21.78 21.46 -5.49
CA LYS A 121 -23.07 21.77 -6.12
C LYS A 121 -23.62 20.81 -7.18
N LEU A 122 -24.25 19.73 -6.72
CA LEU A 122 -25.51 19.25 -7.30
C LEU A 122 -26.51 18.99 -6.15
N LYS A 123 -27.12 20.08 -5.67
CA LYS A 123 -28.54 20.11 -5.27
C LYS A 123 -29.15 21.18 -6.17
N PRO A 124 -30.07 20.81 -7.06
CA PRO A 124 -31.50 20.69 -6.70
C PRO A 124 -32.08 19.35 -7.21
N GLN A 125 -33.07 18.71 -6.60
CA GLN A 125 -34.33 19.18 -6.04
C GLN A 125 -34.69 18.35 -4.79
#